data_AF-A0ABD3Z1W3-F1
#
_entry.id   AF-A0ABD3Z1W3-F1
#
_cell.length_a   1.000
_cell.length_b   1.000
_cell.length_c   1.000
_cell.angle_alpha   90.00
_cell.angle_beta   90.00
_cell.angle_gamma   90.00
#
_symmetry.space_group_name_H-M   'P 1'
#
loop_
_entity.id
_entity.type
_entity.pdbx_description
1 polymer ?
#
loop_
_entity_poly.entity_id
_entity_poly.type
_entity_poly.pdbx_seq_one_letter_code
_entity_poly.pdbx_strand_id
1 'polypeptide(L)'
;MATTPKFSYALSEESAVHHLINHSISDSADLFGLADACTAYVSVLVETDDAVTFTTLCERLLAALKRLRECCDDDLPPYLVEQLIAGEKVISCVPDCWQETTLQVDYTVALTLAVMGGTLPASVVKELTGLLHDMVWLLAEFVKEPYITAH
;
A
#
# COMPACT_ATOMS: atom_id res chain seq x y z
N MET A 1 -21.84 -32.59 15.78
CA MET A 1 -20.72 -31.68 16.12
C MET A 1 -19.82 -31.58 14.90
N ALA A 2 -19.83 -30.45 14.20
CA ALA A 2 -18.96 -30.23 13.04
C ALA A 2 -17.64 -29.62 13.53
N THR A 3 -16.54 -30.35 13.39
CA THR A 3 -15.19 -29.84 13.61
C THR A 3 -14.82 -28.94 12.43
N THR A 4 -14.79 -27.63 12.68
CA THR A 4 -14.40 -26.59 11.73
C THR A 4 -12.93 -26.73 11.32
N PRO A 5 -12.56 -26.49 10.05
CA PRO A 5 -11.19 -26.53 9.56
C PRO A 5 -10.48 -25.21 9.91
N LYS A 6 -10.20 -24.98 11.21
CA LYS A 6 -9.53 -23.74 11.67
C LYS A 6 -8.03 -23.76 11.38
N PHE A 7 -7.45 -24.95 11.22
CA PHE A 7 -6.02 -25.14 10.97
C PHE A 7 -5.59 -24.83 9.54
N SER A 8 -6.42 -25.12 8.53
CA SER A 8 -6.05 -24.91 7.12
C SER A 8 -6.01 -23.43 6.74
N TYR A 9 -6.84 -22.61 7.39
CA TYR A 9 -6.88 -21.17 7.15
C TYR A 9 -5.63 -20.48 7.73
N ALA A 10 -5.29 -20.75 8.99
CA ALA A 10 -4.09 -20.19 9.63
C ALA A 10 -2.78 -20.57 8.90
N LEU A 11 -2.65 -21.83 8.46
CA LEU A 11 -1.50 -22.27 7.64
C LEU A 11 -1.44 -21.59 6.27
N SER A 12 -2.59 -21.23 5.71
CA SER A 12 -2.68 -20.53 4.42
C SER A 12 -2.32 -19.04 4.56
N GLU A 13 -2.73 -18.40 5.66
CA GLU A 13 -2.36 -17.01 5.98
C GLU A 13 -0.86 -16.91 6.28
N GLU A 14 -0.31 -17.81 7.10
CA GLU A 14 1.12 -17.84 7.41
C GLU A 14 1.98 -18.06 6.15
N SER A 15 1.51 -18.91 5.22
CA SER A 15 2.12 -19.09 3.89
C SER A 15 2.06 -17.82 3.03
N ALA A 16 0.92 -17.11 3.00
CA ALA A 16 0.78 -15.87 2.23
C ALA A 16 1.67 -14.74 2.77
N VAL A 17 1.77 -14.62 4.09
CA VAL A 17 2.66 -13.67 4.78
C VAL A 17 4.12 -14.00 4.45
N HIS A 18 4.52 -15.27 4.53
CA HIS A 18 5.86 -15.69 4.12
C HIS A 18 6.14 -15.43 2.64
N HIS A 19 5.15 -15.58 1.76
CA HIS A 19 5.31 -15.23 0.35
C HIS A 19 5.51 -13.73 0.17
N LEU A 20 4.71 -12.87 0.82
CA LEU A 20 4.88 -11.41 0.78
C LEU A 20 6.22 -10.94 1.35
N ILE A 21 6.71 -11.59 2.41
CA ILE A 21 8.01 -11.32 3.05
C ILE A 21 9.18 -11.95 2.27
N ASN A 22 8.96 -12.83 1.30
CA ASN A 22 10.03 -13.36 0.46
C ASN A 22 9.97 -12.83 -0.98
N HIS A 23 8.84 -12.25 -1.37
CA HIS A 23 8.68 -11.67 -2.69
C HIS A 23 9.32 -10.28 -2.74
N SER A 24 10.41 -10.15 -3.49
CA SER A 24 10.95 -8.86 -3.89
C SER A 24 10.08 -8.27 -4.99
N ILE A 25 9.69 -7.01 -4.85
CA ILE A 25 9.01 -6.28 -5.92
C ILE A 25 9.94 -6.25 -7.14
N SER A 26 9.43 -6.60 -8.32
CA SER A 26 10.19 -6.51 -9.56
C SER A 26 10.72 -5.09 -9.76
N ASP A 27 11.97 -4.90 -10.17
CA ASP A 27 12.51 -3.57 -10.55
C ASP A 27 11.75 -2.94 -11.71
N SER A 28 11.01 -3.75 -12.48
CA SER A 28 10.15 -3.30 -13.57
C SER A 28 8.70 -3.03 -13.17
N ALA A 29 8.36 -3.05 -11.88
CA ALA A 29 7.00 -2.78 -11.42
C ALA A 29 6.60 -1.34 -11.74
N ASP A 30 5.42 -1.18 -12.34
CA ASP A 30 4.84 0.12 -12.67
C ASP A 30 4.13 0.76 -11.47
N LEU A 31 3.58 1.97 -11.67
CA LEU A 31 2.87 2.74 -10.64
C LEU A 31 1.77 1.93 -9.95
N PHE A 32 0.98 1.16 -10.71
CA PHE A 32 -0.15 0.41 -10.17
C PHE A 32 0.32 -0.82 -9.40
N GLY A 33 1.31 -1.54 -9.94
CA GLY A 33 1.91 -2.69 -9.27
C GLY A 33 2.63 -2.31 -7.98
N LEU A 34 3.27 -1.14 -7.93
CA LEU A 34 3.87 -0.58 -6.72
C LEU A 34 2.80 -0.22 -5.68
N ALA A 35 1.71 0.42 -6.10
CA ALA A 35 0.59 0.73 -5.22
C ALA A 35 -0.07 -0.54 -4.63
N ASP A 36 -0.28 -1.57 -5.45
CA ASP A 36 -0.82 -2.86 -5.00
C ASP A 36 0.10 -3.58 -4.02
N ALA A 37 1.42 -3.54 -4.27
CA ALA A 37 2.39 -4.09 -3.33
C ALA A 37 2.35 -3.35 -1.99
N CYS A 38 2.26 -2.01 -2.00
CA CYS A 38 2.11 -1.20 -0.80
C CYS A 38 0.86 -1.62 -0.01
N THR A 39 -0.29 -1.73 -0.68
CA THR A 39 -1.56 -2.17 -0.07
C THR A 39 -1.41 -3.54 0.57
N ALA A 40 -0.82 -4.51 -0.13
CA ALA A 40 -0.61 -5.85 0.41
C ALA A 40 0.29 -5.84 1.67
N TYR A 41 1.34 -5.01 1.68
CA TYR A 41 2.20 -4.88 2.86
C TYR A 41 1.48 -4.28 4.06
N VAL A 42 0.73 -3.19 3.87
CA VAL A 42 0.01 -2.56 5.00
C VAL A 42 -1.14 -3.41 5.53
N SER A 43 -1.81 -4.20 4.69
CA SER A 43 -2.84 -5.13 5.16
C SER A 43 -2.26 -6.16 6.13
N VAL A 44 -1.10 -6.75 5.81
CA VAL A 44 -0.42 -7.67 6.73
C VAL A 44 0.16 -6.92 7.94
N LEU A 45 0.62 -5.68 7.77
CA LEU A 45 1.21 -4.88 8.85
C LEU A 45 0.21 -4.60 9.99
N VAL A 46 -1.07 -4.39 9.67
CA VAL A 46 -2.14 -4.17 10.67
C VAL A 46 -2.47 -5.45 11.45
N GLU A 47 -2.27 -6.61 10.83
CA GLU A 47 -2.62 -7.92 11.41
C GLU A 47 -1.46 -8.59 12.17
N THR A 48 -0.22 -8.14 11.94
CA THR A 48 0.96 -8.77 12.52
C THR A 48 1.26 -8.29 13.94
N ASP A 49 1.40 -9.25 14.87
CA ASP A 49 1.93 -9.00 16.22
C ASP A 49 3.45 -9.33 16.31
N ASP A 50 4.05 -9.88 15.26
CA ASP A 50 5.47 -10.26 15.23
C ASP A 50 6.35 -9.07 14.87
N ALA A 51 7.25 -8.68 15.78
CA ALA A 51 8.10 -7.51 15.61
C ALA A 51 9.09 -7.63 14.44
N VAL A 52 9.54 -8.85 14.12
CA VAL A 52 10.48 -9.08 13.00
C VAL A 52 9.75 -8.90 11.67
N THR A 53 8.57 -9.51 11.55
CA THR A 53 7.66 -9.35 10.40
C THR A 53 7.26 -7.90 10.23
N PHE A 54 6.85 -7.22 11.30
CA PHE A 54 6.50 -5.81 11.29
C PHE A 54 7.63 -4.95 10.71
N THR A 55 8.85 -5.08 11.25
CA THR A 55 10.01 -4.30 10.80
C THR A 55 10.35 -4.60 9.34
N THR A 56 10.34 -5.88 8.95
CA THR A 56 10.65 -6.30 7.57
C THR A 56 9.62 -5.75 6.58
N LEU A 57 8.33 -5.73 6.95
CA LEU A 57 7.27 -5.16 6.12
C LEU A 57 7.39 -3.64 6.03
N CYS A 58 7.72 -2.94 7.11
CA CYS A 58 7.99 -1.50 7.08
C CYS A 58 9.16 -1.15 6.15
N GLU A 59 10.26 -1.90 6.20
CA GLU A 59 11.41 -1.69 5.30
C GLU A 59 11.03 -1.87 3.82
N ARG A 60 10.24 -2.91 3.52
CA ARG A 60 9.73 -3.19 2.17
C ARG A 60 8.76 -2.12 1.69
N LEU A 61 7.83 -1.71 2.54
CA LEU A 61 6.90 -0.63 2.27
C LEU A 61 7.66 0.66 1.96
N LEU A 62 8.69 1.00 2.74
CA LEU A 62 9.53 2.18 2.47
C LEU A 62 10.24 2.09 1.11
N ALA A 63 10.76 0.91 0.75
CA ALA A 63 11.38 0.71 -0.55
C ALA A 63 10.37 0.87 -1.69
N ALA A 64 9.17 0.30 -1.53
CA ALA A 64 8.08 0.41 -2.50
C ALA A 64 7.60 1.86 -2.66
N LEU A 65 7.38 2.58 -1.56
CA LEU A 65 6.93 3.98 -1.56
C LEU A 65 7.97 4.92 -2.19
N LYS A 66 9.27 4.70 -1.95
CA LYS A 66 10.33 5.48 -2.61
C LYS A 66 10.30 5.30 -4.12
N ARG A 67 10.16 4.06 -4.59
CA ARG A 67 10.02 3.76 -6.02
C ARG A 67 8.71 4.34 -6.59
N LEU A 68 7.62 4.26 -5.84
CA LEU A 68 6.34 4.86 -6.23
C LEU A 68 6.49 6.38 -6.41
N ARG A 69 7.24 7.04 -5.53
CA ARG A 69 7.57 8.47 -5.66
C ARG A 69 8.36 8.75 -6.94
N GLU A 70 9.39 7.96 -7.23
CA GLU A 70 10.17 8.08 -8.48
C GLU A 70 9.27 7.93 -9.70
N CYS A 71 8.37 6.92 -9.71
CA CYS A 71 7.41 6.73 -10.78
C CYS A 71 6.36 7.86 -10.92
N CYS A 72 6.16 8.69 -9.90
CA CYS A 72 5.29 9.87 -10.02
C CYS A 72 5.93 10.99 -10.85
N ASP A 73 7.27 11.02 -10.90
CA ASP A 73 8.02 12.01 -11.68
C ASP A 73 8.27 11.54 -13.13
N ASP A 74 8.08 10.24 -13.40
CA ASP A 74 8.26 9.62 -14.72
C ASP A 74 7.01 9.73 -15.61
N ASP A 75 7.21 9.72 -16.94
CA ASP A 75 6.12 9.63 -17.90
C ASP A 75 5.36 8.31 -17.75
N LEU A 76 4.03 8.39 -17.66
CA LEU A 76 3.20 7.21 -17.48
C LEU A 76 3.21 6.32 -18.74
N PRO A 77 3.43 5.00 -18.61
CA PRO A 77 3.35 4.07 -19.72
C PRO A 77 2.02 4.14 -20.50
N PRO A 78 2.04 3.99 -21.84
CA PRO A 78 0.84 4.14 -22.68
C PRO A 78 -0.34 3.25 -22.25
N TYR A 79 -0.08 2.01 -21.83
CA TYR A 79 -1.13 1.09 -21.40
C TYR A 79 -1.79 1.49 -20.07
N LEU A 80 -1.09 2.23 -19.20
CA LEU A 80 -1.69 2.78 -17.97
C LEU A 80 -2.53 4.00 -18.32
N VAL A 81 -2.04 4.87 -19.22
CA VAL A 81 -2.84 5.98 -19.75
C VAL A 81 -4.14 5.45 -20.37
N GLU A 82 -4.07 4.42 -21.20
CA GLU A 82 -5.25 3.77 -21.79
C GLU A 82 -6.26 3.29 -20.73
N GLN A 83 -5.80 2.71 -19.62
CA GLN A 83 -6.67 2.30 -18.52
C GLN A 83 -7.34 3.50 -17.83
N LEU A 84 -6.60 4.58 -17.61
CA LEU A 84 -7.08 5.79 -16.95
C LEU A 84 -8.05 6.60 -17.81
N ILE A 85 -7.96 6.49 -19.14
CA ILE A 85 -8.88 7.19 -20.06
C ILE A 85 -10.10 6.34 -20.44
N ALA A 86 -10.06 5.01 -20.23
CA ALA A 86 -11.16 4.12 -20.56
C ALA A 86 -12.33 4.20 -19.56
N GLY A 87 -12.10 4.74 -18.35
CA GLY A 87 -13.11 4.86 -17.30
C GLY A 87 -14.03 6.06 -17.45
N GLU A 88 -15.23 5.96 -16.86
CA GLU A 88 -16.11 7.11 -16.66
C GLU A 88 -15.57 7.98 -15.52
N LYS A 89 -15.68 9.31 -15.64
CA LYS A 89 -15.21 10.24 -14.60
C LYS A 89 -15.95 9.98 -13.28
N VAL A 90 -15.20 9.62 -12.25
CA VAL A 90 -15.71 9.41 -10.89
C VAL A 90 -15.41 10.63 -10.01
N ILE A 91 -16.20 10.84 -8.97
CA ILE A 91 -15.83 11.74 -7.88
C ILE A 91 -14.61 11.13 -7.20
N SER A 92 -13.51 11.88 -7.10
CA SER A 92 -12.28 11.35 -6.51
C SER A 92 -12.51 10.84 -5.09
N CYS A 93 -11.86 9.72 -4.76
CA CYS A 93 -11.89 9.10 -3.44
C CYS A 93 -11.15 9.93 -2.39
N VAL A 94 -10.35 10.93 -2.82
CA VAL A 94 -9.63 11.86 -1.95
C VAL A 94 -10.13 13.30 -2.13
N PRO A 95 -10.13 14.09 -1.05
CA PRO A 95 -10.43 15.53 -1.14
C PRO A 95 -9.38 16.26 -1.98
N ASP A 96 -9.74 17.42 -2.53
CA ASP A 96 -8.88 18.20 -3.44
C ASP A 96 -7.48 18.50 -2.87
N CYS A 97 -7.36 18.71 -1.56
CA CYS A 97 -6.07 18.98 -0.92
C CYS A 97 -5.12 17.77 -0.93
N TRP A 98 -5.60 16.58 -1.29
CA TRP A 98 -4.86 15.33 -1.32
C TRP A 98 -4.69 14.78 -2.74
N GLN A 99 -5.18 15.46 -3.79
CA GLN A 99 -5.06 15.00 -5.19
C GLN A 99 -3.62 15.12 -5.78
N GLU A 100 -2.62 15.29 -4.93
CA GLU A 100 -1.20 15.25 -5.28
C GLU A 100 -0.60 13.92 -4.82
N THR A 101 -0.30 13.02 -5.76
CA THR A 101 0.22 11.68 -5.47
C THR A 101 1.52 11.75 -4.67
N THR A 102 2.44 12.63 -5.03
CA THR A 102 3.73 12.81 -4.33
C THR A 102 3.54 13.22 -2.87
N LEU A 103 2.55 14.06 -2.57
CA LEU A 103 2.21 14.46 -1.21
C LEU A 103 1.69 13.28 -0.38
N GLN A 104 0.78 12.48 -0.95
CA GLN A 104 0.28 11.27 -0.30
C GLN A 104 1.40 10.25 -0.03
N VAL A 105 2.30 10.06 -1.00
CA VAL A 105 3.49 9.21 -0.83
C VAL A 105 4.39 9.74 0.29
N ASP A 106 4.61 11.05 0.37
CA ASP A 106 5.45 11.65 1.41
C ASP A 106 4.86 11.49 2.81
N TYR A 107 3.54 11.60 2.95
CA TYR A 107 2.86 11.32 4.21
C TYR A 107 2.97 9.85 4.62
N THR A 108 2.74 8.92 3.69
CA THR A 108 2.85 7.48 3.99
C THR A 108 4.29 7.08 4.33
N VAL A 109 5.30 7.66 3.68
CA VAL A 109 6.72 7.47 4.04
C VAL A 109 7.00 7.98 5.45
N ALA A 110 6.59 9.22 5.76
CA ALA A 110 6.80 9.80 7.09
C ALA A 110 6.12 8.98 8.20
N LEU A 111 4.90 8.51 7.94
CA LEU A 111 4.15 7.69 8.87
C LEU A 111 4.81 6.31 9.07
N THR A 112 5.29 5.68 7.99
CA THR A 112 6.03 4.40 8.07
C THR A 112 7.31 4.55 8.90
N LEU A 113 8.05 5.64 8.73
CA LEU A 113 9.23 5.93 9.56
C LEU A 113 8.85 6.16 11.02
N ALA A 114 7.73 6.82 11.30
CA ALA A 114 7.28 7.10 12.66
C ALA A 114 6.90 5.81 13.41
N VAL A 115 6.16 4.90 12.77
CA VAL A 115 5.78 3.62 13.40
C VAL A 115 7.00 2.70 13.60
N MET A 116 7.99 2.76 12.71
CA MET A 116 9.22 1.97 12.82
C MET A 116 10.22 2.55 13.83
N GLY A 117 10.13 3.84 14.16
CA GLY A 117 11.13 4.55 14.98
C GLY A 117 11.25 4.07 16.44
N GLY A 118 10.32 3.26 16.95
CA GLY A 118 10.40 2.64 18.28
C GLY A 118 10.28 3.60 19.47
N THR A 119 9.99 4.89 19.23
CA THR A 119 9.87 5.92 20.26
C THR A 119 8.43 6.13 20.76
N LEU A 120 7.44 5.56 20.05
CA LEU A 120 6.03 5.78 20.33
C LEU A 120 5.47 4.69 21.28
N PRO A 121 4.48 5.02 22.13
CA PRO A 121 3.75 4.02 22.88
C PRO A 121 3.07 3.00 21.96
N ALA A 122 2.97 1.74 22.38
CA ALA A 122 2.39 0.67 21.58
C ALA A 122 0.95 0.97 21.09
N SER A 123 0.14 1.64 21.92
CA SER A 123 -1.20 2.08 21.51
C SER A 123 -1.15 3.09 20.37
N VAL A 124 -0.19 4.04 20.39
CA VAL A 124 -0.02 5.03 19.33
C VAL A 124 0.47 4.36 18.05
N VAL A 125 1.44 3.43 18.15
CA VAL A 125 1.91 2.66 16.99
C VAL A 125 0.75 1.93 16.33
N LYS A 126 -0.12 1.27 17.09
CA LYS A 126 -1.29 0.57 16.55
C LYS A 126 -2.23 1.49 15.77
N GLU A 127 -2.60 2.65 16.34
CA GLU A 127 -3.48 3.61 15.65
C GLU A 127 -2.82 4.18 14.39
N LEU A 128 -1.51 4.49 14.46
CA LEU A 128 -0.77 5.00 13.30
C LEU A 128 -0.59 3.95 12.20
N THR A 129 -0.45 2.67 12.54
CA THR A 129 -0.43 1.57 11.57
C THR A 129 -1.79 1.42 10.88
N GLY A 130 -2.90 1.58 11.60
CA GLY A 130 -4.24 1.63 11.01
C GLY A 130 -4.41 2.81 10.06
N LEU A 131 -3.98 4.02 10.47
CA LEU A 131 -3.99 5.18 9.58
C LEU A 131 -3.11 4.98 8.34
N LEU A 132 -1.93 4.37 8.50
CA LEU A 132 -1.04 4.05 7.39
C LEU A 132 -1.71 3.13 6.37
N HIS A 133 -2.43 2.12 6.85
CA HIS A 133 -3.24 1.26 6.00
C HIS A 133 -4.26 2.06 5.18
N ASP A 134 -5.08 2.87 5.85
CA ASP A 134 -6.13 3.64 5.18
C ASP A 134 -5.57 4.64 4.15
N MET A 135 -4.45 5.29 4.48
CA MET A 135 -3.78 6.22 3.56
C MET A 135 -3.19 5.52 2.34
N VAL A 136 -2.54 4.37 2.52
CA VAL A 136 -1.99 3.59 1.40
C VAL A 136 -3.12 3.02 0.53
N TRP A 137 -4.23 2.62 1.14
CA TRP A 137 -5.40 2.15 0.41
C TRP A 137 -6.01 3.27 -0.45
N LEU A 138 -6.21 4.47 0.13
CA LEU A 138 -6.67 5.66 -0.61
C LEU A 138 -5.72 6.05 -1.73
N LEU A 139 -4.41 6.02 -1.48
CA LEU A 139 -3.39 6.28 -2.49
C LEU A 139 -3.50 5.27 -3.65
N ALA A 140 -3.66 3.99 -3.36
CA ALA A 140 -3.76 2.94 -4.36
C ALA A 140 -5.02 3.07 -5.22
N GLU A 141 -6.15 3.45 -4.62
CA GLU A 141 -7.37 3.75 -5.37
C GLU A 141 -7.16 5.02 -6.21
N PHE A 142 -6.63 6.09 -5.62
CA PHE A 142 -6.44 7.38 -6.29
C PHE A 142 -5.54 7.28 -7.53
N VAL A 143 -4.41 6.57 -7.47
CA VAL A 143 -3.52 6.43 -8.63
C VAL A 143 -4.17 5.66 -9.79
N LYS A 144 -5.23 4.90 -9.52
CA LYS A 144 -5.98 4.13 -10.51
C LYS A 144 -7.25 4.83 -10.98
N GLU A 145 -7.56 6.01 -10.44
CA GLU A 145 -8.76 6.74 -10.80
C GLU A 145 -8.70 7.29 -12.24
N PRO A 146 -9.76 7.11 -13.03
CA PRO A 146 -9.77 7.58 -14.40
C PRO A 146 -9.79 9.11 -14.52
N TYR A 147 -8.95 9.66 -15.41
CA TYR A 147 -8.66 11.10 -15.49
C TYR A 147 -9.54 11.90 -16.47
N ILE A 148 -10.24 11.26 -17.42
CA ILE A 148 -10.85 12.00 -18.55
C ILE A 148 -12.38 11.99 -18.54
N THR A 149 -12.93 13.17 -18.85
CA THR A 149 -14.33 13.37 -19.23
C THR A 149 -14.50 12.90 -20.67
N ALA A 150 -15.21 11.80 -20.91
CA ALA A 150 -15.73 11.55 -22.26
C ALA A 150 -16.67 12.71 -22.60
N HIS A 151 -16.24 13.57 -23.53
CA HIS A 151 -17.01 14.73 -23.97
C HIS A 151 -17.84 14.39 -25.21
#